data_AF-A0A7W4W2L0-F1
#
_entry.id   AF-A0A7W4W2L0-F1
#
_cell.length_a   1.000
_cell.length_b   1.000
_cell.length_c   1.000
_cell.angle_alpha   90.00
_cell.angle_beta   90.00
_cell.angle_gamma   90.00
#
_symmetry.space_group_name_H-M   'P 1'
#
loop_
_entity.id
_entity.type
_entity.pdbx_description
1 polymer ?
#
loop_
_entity_poly.entity_id
_entity_poly.type
_entity_poly.pdbx_seq_one_letter_code
_entity_poly.pdbx_strand_id
1 'polypeptide(L)'
;MEGEPESSTTGQVVLPTRRRRYGRVVIEIRDRRTEALVARSPEAVAYSTLAGFKRTARTLRWVDGAVELVPYIDILGRRGAQLQLGPNDGVAPLVLVDDGESAAGEPALPTEVVRSGEPSDSPSIVVLGGGPTNEVPDAYLDALHGCLLVIQDSHLDWWSDADRQQLEITYSFGDAPEVPVTRRTKDKLIARIHRNRKTLRAASDHVRLARADVIALLNVVGDKMRLGPPPDLRS
;
A
#
# COMPACT_ATOMS: atom_id res chain seq x y z
N MET A 1 -41.94 -2.68 3.18
CA MET A 1 -41.59 -1.61 2.21
C MET A 1 -40.13 -1.31 2.45
N GLU A 2 -39.26 -2.09 1.81
CA GLU A 2 -37.83 -1.79 1.75
C GLU A 2 -37.67 -0.76 0.63
N GLY A 3 -37.26 0.45 1.00
CA GLY A 3 -36.99 1.49 0.02
C GLY A 3 -35.71 1.16 -0.73
N GLU A 4 -35.78 1.11 -2.05
CA GLU A 4 -34.57 1.12 -2.89
C GLU A 4 -33.65 2.25 -2.42
N PRO A 5 -32.33 2.03 -2.32
CA PRO A 5 -31.40 3.09 -1.95
C PRO A 5 -31.57 4.24 -2.95
N GLU A 6 -31.99 5.41 -2.45
CA GLU A 6 -32.14 6.58 -3.29
C GLU A 6 -30.82 6.82 -4.04
N SER A 7 -30.94 7.05 -5.35
CA SER A 7 -29.86 7.37 -6.30
C SER A 7 -29.01 8.62 -5.96
N SER A 8 -29.17 9.14 -4.75
CA SER A 8 -28.61 10.36 -4.19
C SER A 8 -27.35 10.15 -3.36
N THR A 9 -26.80 8.93 -3.19
CA THR A 9 -25.59 8.71 -2.38
C THR A 9 -24.43 8.09 -3.16
N THR A 10 -23.19 8.37 -2.73
CA THR A 10 -21.95 7.80 -3.28
C THR A 10 -21.08 7.20 -2.17
N GLY A 11 -20.48 6.04 -2.45
CA GLY A 11 -19.48 5.41 -1.59
C GLY A 11 -18.07 5.75 -2.03
N GLN A 12 -17.17 6.07 -1.09
CA GLN A 12 -15.75 6.34 -1.37
C GLN A 12 -14.83 5.65 -0.38
N VAL A 13 -13.59 5.39 -0.82
CA VAL A 13 -12.53 4.82 0.02
C VAL A 13 -11.53 5.90 0.40
N VAL A 14 -11.44 6.20 1.69
CA VAL A 14 -10.47 7.18 2.22
C VAL A 14 -9.30 6.46 2.87
N LEU A 15 -8.10 7.02 2.66
CA LEU A 15 -6.85 6.53 3.24
C LEU A 15 -6.46 7.37 4.46
N PRO A 16 -6.57 6.86 5.69
CA PRO A 16 -6.09 7.53 6.89
C PRO A 16 -4.54 7.62 6.90
N THR A 17 -4.00 8.70 7.43
CA THR A 17 -2.55 8.96 7.45
C THR A 17 -1.74 8.14 8.48
N ARG A 18 -0.64 7.57 7.98
CA ARG A 18 0.74 7.50 8.53
C ARG A 18 1.01 7.24 10.03
N ARG A 19 0.20 6.48 10.76
CA ARG A 19 0.60 6.01 12.11
C ARG A 19 0.78 4.50 12.28
N ARG A 20 0.61 3.69 11.24
CA ARG A 20 0.63 2.21 11.36
C ARG A 20 1.38 1.53 10.21
N ARG A 21 1.97 0.37 10.50
CA ARG A 21 2.75 -0.49 9.57
C ARG A 21 1.96 -1.02 8.35
N TYR A 22 0.65 -0.89 8.37
CA TYR A 22 -0.24 -1.30 7.29
C TYR A 22 -1.06 -0.13 6.79
N GLY A 23 -1.47 -0.20 5.53
CA GLY A 23 -2.51 0.69 5.02
C GLY A 23 -3.79 0.56 5.83
N ARG A 24 -4.55 1.64 5.87
CA ARG A 24 -5.90 1.64 6.41
C ARG A 24 -6.85 2.16 5.35
N VAL A 25 -8.05 1.62 5.34
CA VAL A 25 -9.16 2.12 4.52
C VAL A 25 -10.36 2.35 5.42
N VAL A 26 -11.14 3.37 5.07
CA VAL A 26 -12.50 3.56 5.58
C VAL A 26 -13.43 3.69 4.39
N ILE A 27 -14.67 3.24 4.55
CA ILE A 27 -15.77 3.54 3.65
C ILE A 27 -16.45 4.81 4.17
N GLU A 28 -16.65 5.79 3.30
CA GLU A 28 -17.56 6.91 3.56
C GLU A 28 -18.71 6.86 2.56
N ILE A 29 -19.94 7.03 3.06
CA ILE A 29 -21.13 7.27 2.24
C ILE A 29 -21.44 8.76 2.33
N ARG A 30 -21.58 9.41 1.18
CA ARG A 30 -21.90 10.84 1.10
C ARG A 30 -23.16 11.07 0.29
N ASP A 31 -23.89 12.12 0.64
CA ASP A 31 -24.96 12.65 -0.19
C ASP A 31 -24.33 13.29 -1.43
N ARG A 32 -24.76 12.84 -2.60
CA ARG A 32 -24.21 13.21 -3.91
C ARG A 32 -24.50 14.66 -4.30
N ARG A 33 -25.58 15.25 -3.77
CA ARG A 33 -25.99 16.62 -4.11
C ARG A 33 -25.27 17.65 -3.24
N THR A 34 -25.05 17.31 -1.99
CA THR A 34 -24.54 18.23 -0.95
C THR A 34 -23.13 17.89 -0.50
N GLU A 35 -22.60 16.73 -0.91
CA GLU A 35 -21.34 16.13 -0.45
C GLU A 35 -21.27 15.87 1.07
N ALA A 36 -22.40 16.00 1.76
CA ALA A 36 -22.50 15.79 3.20
C ALA A 36 -22.19 14.33 3.55
N LEU A 37 -21.42 14.11 4.61
CA LEU A 37 -21.12 12.77 5.12
C LEU A 37 -22.39 12.18 5.74
N VAL A 38 -22.85 11.06 5.19
CA VAL A 38 -24.03 10.30 5.66
C VAL A 38 -23.59 9.24 6.66
N ALA A 39 -22.58 8.43 6.30
CA ALA A 39 -22.06 7.36 7.15
C ALA A 39 -20.56 7.16 6.94
N ARG A 40 -19.88 6.60 7.95
CA ARG A 40 -18.45 6.28 7.90
C ARG A 40 -18.15 4.99 8.66
N SER A 41 -17.36 4.10 8.05
CA SER A 41 -16.90 2.87 8.69
C SER A 41 -15.74 3.13 9.67
N PRO A 42 -15.45 2.18 10.58
CA PRO A 42 -14.19 2.15 11.31
C PRO A 42 -13.04 1.87 10.33
N GLU A 43 -11.81 2.08 10.79
CA GLU A 43 -10.62 1.76 10.01
C GLU A 43 -10.45 0.24 9.86
N ALA A 44 -10.30 -0.21 8.62
CA ALA A 44 -9.94 -1.58 8.29
C ALA A 44 -8.49 -1.66 7.81
N VAL A 45 -7.85 -2.80 8.07
CA VAL A 45 -6.52 -3.10 7.53
C VAL A 45 -6.63 -3.23 6.01
N ALA A 46 -5.76 -2.53 5.30
CA ALA A 46 -5.61 -2.65 3.86
C ALA A 46 -4.14 -2.55 3.47
N TYR A 47 -3.87 -2.81 2.21
CA TYR A 47 -2.54 -2.82 1.68
C TYR A 47 -1.90 -1.43 1.73
N SER A 48 -0.61 -1.34 2.07
CA SER A 48 0.06 -0.06 2.31
C SER A 48 0.46 0.71 1.05
N THR A 49 0.27 0.12 -0.15
CA THR A 49 0.67 0.75 -1.41
C THR A 49 -0.51 1.35 -2.16
N LEU A 50 -0.25 2.40 -2.93
CA LEU A 50 -1.26 3.00 -3.82
C LEU A 50 -1.89 1.97 -4.76
N ALA A 51 -1.10 1.01 -5.26
CA ALA A 51 -1.60 -0.04 -6.14
C ALA A 51 -2.60 -0.96 -5.42
N GLY A 52 -2.31 -1.41 -4.19
CA GLY A 52 -3.28 -2.24 -3.46
C GLY A 52 -4.45 -1.45 -2.89
N PHE A 53 -4.30 -0.16 -2.62
CA PHE A 53 -5.45 0.71 -2.36
C PHE A 53 -6.34 0.83 -3.59
N LYS A 54 -5.79 0.99 -4.80
CA LYS A 54 -6.57 0.94 -6.04
C LYS A 54 -7.23 -0.43 -6.26
N ARG A 55 -6.56 -1.54 -5.92
CA ARG A 55 -7.17 -2.88 -5.97
C ARG A 55 -8.32 -3.03 -4.97
N THR A 56 -8.12 -2.52 -3.75
CA THR A 56 -9.15 -2.47 -2.71
C THR A 56 -10.33 -1.62 -3.15
N ALA A 57 -10.10 -0.40 -3.63
CA ALA A 57 -11.13 0.49 -4.14
C ALA A 57 -12.01 -0.17 -5.22
N ARG A 58 -11.42 -0.99 -6.11
CA ARG A 58 -12.18 -1.71 -7.14
C ARG A 58 -13.13 -2.79 -6.62
N THR A 59 -13.05 -3.18 -5.35
CA THR A 59 -14.01 -4.10 -4.73
C THR A 59 -15.21 -3.38 -4.14
N LEU A 60 -15.23 -2.05 -4.19
CA LEU A 60 -16.34 -1.24 -3.67
C LEU A 60 -17.58 -1.38 -4.55
N ARG A 61 -18.70 -1.81 -3.95
CA ARG A 61 -20.00 -2.00 -4.64
C ARG A 61 -21.16 -1.81 -3.68
N TRP A 62 -22.35 -1.52 -4.22
CA TRP A 62 -23.59 -1.63 -3.45
C TRP A 62 -24.08 -3.07 -3.50
N VAL A 63 -24.53 -3.59 -2.35
CA VAL A 63 -25.21 -4.89 -2.22
C VAL A 63 -26.28 -4.73 -1.14
N ASP A 64 -27.52 -5.06 -1.48
CA ASP A 64 -28.67 -5.07 -0.57
C ASP A 64 -28.83 -3.77 0.26
N GLY A 65 -28.65 -2.61 -0.38
CA GLY A 65 -28.79 -1.30 0.27
C GLY A 65 -27.60 -0.87 1.15
N ALA A 66 -26.50 -1.63 1.16
CA ALA A 66 -25.26 -1.28 1.85
C ALA A 66 -24.06 -1.22 0.90
N VAL A 67 -23.03 -0.48 1.28
CA VAL A 67 -21.75 -0.44 0.58
C VAL A 67 -20.83 -1.53 1.12
N GLU A 68 -20.37 -2.41 0.24
CA GLU A 68 -19.37 -3.43 0.54
C GLU A 68 -17.97 -3.02 0.07
N LEU A 69 -16.94 -3.38 0.84
CA LEU A 69 -15.54 -3.29 0.44
C LEU A 69 -14.78 -4.53 0.90
N VAL A 70 -14.02 -5.16 0.00
CA VAL A 70 -13.09 -6.24 0.33
C VAL A 70 -11.66 -5.71 0.23
N PRO A 71 -10.99 -5.42 1.36
CA PRO A 71 -9.63 -4.90 1.35
C PRO A 71 -8.65 -5.98 0.89
N TYR A 72 -7.70 -5.60 0.05
CA TYR A 72 -6.50 -6.42 -0.12
C TYR A 72 -5.56 -6.09 1.03
N ILE A 73 -5.03 -7.09 1.73
CA ILE A 73 -4.20 -6.90 2.93
C ILE A 73 -2.71 -7.12 2.66
N ASP A 74 -2.32 -7.70 1.52
CA ASP A 74 -0.93 -7.92 1.16
C ASP A 74 -0.62 -7.84 -0.37
N ILE A 75 0.65 -8.06 -0.73
CA ILE A 75 1.08 -8.11 -2.13
C ILE A 75 0.48 -9.29 -2.90
N LEU A 76 0.33 -10.44 -2.23
CA LEU A 76 -0.08 -11.72 -2.80
C LEU A 76 -1.55 -11.71 -3.23
N GLY A 77 -2.27 -10.65 -2.90
CA GLY A 77 -3.66 -10.51 -3.24
C GLY A 77 -4.57 -11.14 -2.20
N ARG A 78 -4.05 -11.47 -1.00
CA ARG A 78 -4.89 -11.93 0.10
C ARG A 78 -5.91 -10.86 0.44
N ARG A 79 -7.15 -11.29 0.57
CA ARG A 79 -8.29 -10.46 0.96
C ARG A 79 -8.36 -10.43 2.48
N GLY A 80 -8.69 -9.27 3.01
CA GLY A 80 -9.07 -9.11 4.41
C GLY A 80 -10.56 -9.36 4.58
N ALA A 81 -11.03 -9.22 5.81
CA ALA A 81 -12.44 -9.28 6.12
C ALA A 81 -13.23 -8.22 5.33
N GLN A 82 -14.39 -8.63 4.83
CA GLN A 82 -15.31 -7.75 4.12
C GLN A 82 -15.87 -6.70 5.10
N LEU A 83 -15.90 -5.46 4.63
CA LEU A 83 -16.57 -4.35 5.30
C LEU A 83 -17.93 -4.14 4.64
N GLN A 84 -18.95 -3.90 5.45
CA GLN A 84 -20.28 -3.52 4.99
C GLN A 84 -20.74 -2.29 5.77
N LEU A 85 -21.26 -1.28 5.08
CA LEU A 85 -21.73 -0.03 5.68
C LEU A 85 -23.07 0.35 5.04
N GLY A 86 -24.14 0.37 5.83
CA GLY A 86 -25.44 0.90 5.43
C GLY A 86 -25.52 2.42 5.65
N PRO A 87 -26.38 3.15 4.93
CA PRO A 87 -26.60 4.58 5.14
C PRO A 87 -27.38 4.87 6.44
N ASN A 88 -28.24 3.94 6.87
CA ASN A 88 -29.10 4.08 8.05
C ASN A 88 -28.68 3.18 9.22
N ASP A 89 -27.88 2.15 8.93
CA ASP A 89 -27.41 1.18 9.91
C ASP A 89 -26.04 1.59 10.42
N GLY A 90 -25.85 1.47 11.74
CA GLY A 90 -24.50 1.45 12.30
C GLY A 90 -23.67 0.34 11.65
N VAL A 91 -22.34 0.48 11.71
CA VAL A 91 -21.39 -0.44 11.07
C VAL A 91 -21.74 -1.90 11.39
N ALA A 92 -22.12 -2.68 10.37
CA ALA A 92 -22.37 -4.11 10.52
C ALA A 92 -21.04 -4.84 10.81
N PRO A 93 -21.05 -5.91 11.62
CA PRO A 93 -19.83 -6.63 12.00
C PRO A 93 -19.09 -7.17 10.76
N LEU A 94 -17.76 -7.11 10.82
CA LEU A 94 -16.85 -7.67 9.81
C LEU A 94 -17.15 -9.14 9.56
N VAL A 95 -17.49 -9.49 8.32
CA VAL A 95 -17.59 -10.88 7.89
C VAL A 95 -16.25 -11.27 7.28
N LEU A 96 -15.58 -12.26 7.88
CA LEU A 96 -14.43 -12.91 7.27
C LEU A 96 -14.96 -13.75 6.10
N VAL A 97 -14.76 -13.27 4.88
CA VAL A 97 -15.05 -14.05 3.69
C VAL A 97 -13.87 -14.99 3.48
N ASP A 98 -14.07 -16.27 3.77
CA ASP A 98 -13.16 -17.34 3.34
C ASP A 98 -13.21 -17.44 1.81
N ASP A 99 -12.12 -17.84 1.15
CA ASP A 99 -11.84 -17.66 -0.29
C ASP A 99 -12.75 -18.47 -1.26
N GLY A 100 -14.07 -18.32 -1.13
CA GLY A 100 -15.09 -18.79 -2.07
C GLY A 100 -15.43 -17.71 -3.09
N GLU A 101 -15.43 -18.08 -4.37
CA GLU A 101 -15.70 -17.24 -5.53
C GLU A 101 -16.79 -16.17 -5.28
N SER A 102 -16.43 -14.90 -5.48
CA SER A 102 -17.38 -13.79 -5.46
C SER A 102 -18.29 -13.92 -6.68
N ALA A 103 -19.56 -14.23 -6.45
CA ALA A 103 -20.61 -14.18 -7.47
C ALA A 103 -20.69 -12.78 -8.09
N ALA A 104 -21.00 -12.74 -9.39
CA ALA A 104 -21.20 -11.51 -10.15
C ALA A 104 -22.44 -10.77 -9.62
N GLY A 105 -22.22 -9.71 -8.84
CA GLY A 105 -23.26 -8.81 -8.34
C GLY A 105 -22.91 -7.37 -8.65
N GLU A 106 -23.88 -6.66 -9.23
CA GLU A 106 -24.05 -5.20 -9.41
C GLU A 106 -22.87 -4.33 -9.93
N PRO A 107 -23.16 -3.19 -10.59
CA PRO A 107 -22.11 -2.36 -11.19
C PRO A 107 -21.15 -1.79 -10.13
N ALA A 108 -19.84 -1.90 -10.42
CA ALA A 108 -18.79 -1.30 -9.61
C ALA A 108 -18.98 0.22 -9.49
N LEU A 109 -18.86 0.76 -8.27
CA LEU A 109 -19.01 2.18 -8.02
C LEU A 109 -17.85 2.98 -8.64
N PRO A 110 -18.10 4.20 -9.16
CA PRO A 110 -17.02 5.12 -9.51
C PRO A 110 -16.20 5.40 -8.25
N THR A 111 -14.99 4.84 -8.18
CA THR A 111 -14.19 4.89 -6.96
C THR A 111 -13.14 5.98 -7.05
N GLU A 112 -13.20 6.94 -6.13
CA GLU A 112 -12.14 7.89 -5.90
C GLU A 112 -11.30 7.43 -4.70
N VAL A 113 -9.98 7.40 -4.88
CA VAL A 113 -9.03 7.13 -3.78
C VAL A 113 -8.54 8.48 -3.29
N VAL A 114 -9.17 8.99 -2.23
CA VAL A 114 -8.77 10.25 -1.62
C VAL A 114 -7.64 9.96 -0.64
N ARG A 115 -6.43 10.44 -0.96
CA ARG A 115 -5.33 10.52 0.02
C ARG A 115 -5.64 11.68 0.96
N SER A 116 -6.15 11.36 2.14
CA SER A 116 -6.32 12.37 3.19
C SER A 116 -5.00 12.52 3.93
N GLY A 117 -4.21 13.53 3.56
CA GLY A 117 -2.99 13.87 4.28
C GLY A 117 -2.36 15.12 3.68
N GLU A 118 -2.21 16.15 4.50
CA GLU A 118 -1.34 17.27 4.18
C GLU A 118 0.11 16.77 3.98
N PRO A 119 0.92 17.43 3.14
CA PRO A 119 2.34 17.16 3.08
C PRO A 119 2.91 17.25 4.51
N SER A 120 3.48 16.15 4.98
CA SER A 120 4.16 16.14 6.28
C SER A 120 5.52 16.81 6.12
N ASP A 121 5.76 17.88 6.87
CA ASP A 121 7.06 18.57 6.95
C ASP A 121 8.12 17.75 7.71
N SER A 122 7.75 16.60 8.25
CA SER A 122 8.69 15.67 8.90
C SER A 122 9.33 14.71 7.89
N PRO A 123 10.66 14.45 8.00
CA PRO A 123 11.36 13.45 7.23
C PRO A 123 10.65 12.09 7.26
N SER A 124 10.53 11.42 6.12
CA SER A 124 9.84 10.14 6.04
C SER A 124 10.44 9.20 5.00
N ILE A 125 10.42 7.89 5.31
CA ILE A 125 10.75 6.83 4.37
C ILE A 125 9.48 6.06 4.01
N VAL A 126 9.15 6.03 2.73
CA VAL A 126 7.91 5.42 2.22
C VAL A 126 8.23 4.34 1.21
N VAL A 127 7.70 3.15 1.44
CA VAL A 127 7.81 2.01 0.53
C VAL A 127 6.51 1.90 -0.27
N LEU A 128 6.57 2.12 -1.59
CA LEU A 128 5.38 2.09 -2.46
C LEU A 128 5.14 0.73 -3.13
N GLY A 129 5.93 -0.29 -2.76
CA GLY A 129 5.85 -1.61 -3.36
C GLY A 129 6.49 -1.67 -4.75
N GLY A 130 6.21 -2.76 -5.46
CA GLY A 130 6.75 -3.00 -6.78
C GLY A 130 5.73 -3.44 -7.82
N GLY A 131 6.19 -3.50 -9.08
CA GLY A 131 5.42 -4.04 -10.20
C GLY A 131 5.07 -5.53 -10.03
N PRO A 132 4.54 -6.19 -11.08
CA PRO A 132 4.13 -7.59 -11.02
C PRO A 132 5.22 -8.49 -10.41
N THR A 133 4.84 -9.29 -9.41
CA THR A 133 5.72 -10.20 -8.67
C THR A 133 5.69 -11.63 -9.20
N ASN A 134 5.05 -11.85 -10.35
CA ASN A 134 4.93 -13.19 -10.96
C ASN A 134 6.33 -13.82 -11.08
N GLU A 135 6.44 -15.08 -10.66
CA GLU A 135 7.65 -15.89 -10.75
C GLU A 135 8.82 -15.42 -9.86
N VAL A 136 8.56 -14.53 -8.89
CA VAL A 136 9.51 -14.20 -7.85
C VAL A 136 9.37 -15.21 -6.70
N PRO A 137 10.46 -15.84 -6.23
CA PRO A 137 10.42 -16.74 -5.08
C PRO A 137 9.91 -16.04 -3.80
N ASP A 138 8.98 -16.68 -3.09
CA ASP A 138 8.35 -16.10 -1.88
C ASP A 138 9.38 -15.74 -0.81
N ALA A 139 10.38 -16.61 -0.58
CA ALA A 139 11.46 -16.37 0.36
C ALA A 139 12.24 -15.06 0.07
N TYR A 140 12.36 -14.67 -1.20
CA TYR A 140 12.98 -13.39 -1.56
C TYR A 140 12.05 -12.22 -1.20
N LEU A 141 10.75 -12.31 -1.55
CA LEU A 141 9.78 -11.24 -1.29
C LEU A 141 9.60 -10.99 0.21
N ASP A 142 9.47 -12.05 0.99
CA ASP A 142 9.31 -11.97 2.44
C ASP A 142 10.53 -11.31 3.09
N ALA A 143 11.74 -11.72 2.70
CA ALA A 143 12.98 -11.13 3.19
C ALA A 143 13.13 -9.66 2.76
N LEU A 144 12.81 -9.34 1.50
CA LEU A 144 12.84 -7.97 0.99
C LEU A 144 11.87 -7.08 1.78
N HIS A 145 10.65 -7.55 2.01
CA HIS A 145 9.63 -6.80 2.76
C HIS A 145 10.00 -6.63 4.22
N GLY A 146 10.51 -7.67 4.87
CA GLY A 146 11.04 -7.59 6.22
C GLY A 146 12.11 -6.50 6.34
N CYS A 147 13.07 -6.47 5.42
CA CYS A 147 14.12 -5.44 5.40
C CYS A 147 13.56 -4.03 5.15
N LEU A 148 12.64 -3.88 4.19
CA LEU A 148 12.04 -2.58 3.88
C LEU A 148 11.19 -2.03 5.03
N LEU A 149 10.49 -2.90 5.77
CA LEU A 149 9.76 -2.52 6.98
C LEU A 149 10.71 -2.04 8.09
N VAL A 150 11.83 -2.73 8.30
CA VAL A 150 12.85 -2.30 9.28
C VAL A 150 13.35 -0.89 8.95
N ILE A 151 13.66 -0.61 7.68
CA ILE A 151 14.15 0.71 7.25
C ILE A 151 13.14 1.82 7.55
N GLN A 152 11.85 1.60 7.31
CA GLN A 152 10.83 2.63 7.55
C GLN A 152 10.80 3.11 9.01
N ASP A 153 11.15 2.22 9.95
CA ASP A 153 11.11 2.53 11.38
C ASP A 153 12.49 2.96 11.91
N SER A 154 13.56 2.24 11.59
CA SER A 154 14.87 2.41 12.25
C SER A 154 15.85 3.33 11.52
N HIS A 155 15.56 3.73 10.28
CA HIS A 155 16.47 4.57 9.48
C HIS A 155 15.99 6.02 9.35
N LEU A 156 14.94 6.41 10.09
CA LEU A 156 14.41 7.78 10.04
C LEU A 156 15.44 8.81 10.49
N ASP A 157 16.18 8.54 11.57
CA ASP A 157 17.23 9.45 12.06
C ASP A 157 18.33 9.63 11.02
N TRP A 158 18.81 8.52 10.44
CA TRP A 158 19.78 8.55 9.34
C TRP A 158 19.27 9.32 8.11
N TRP A 159 18.00 9.17 7.77
CA TRP A 159 17.39 9.91 6.67
C TRP A 159 17.16 11.39 7.00
N SER A 160 16.93 11.74 8.26
CA SER A 160 16.67 13.12 8.69
C SER A 160 17.85 14.06 8.44
N ASP A 161 19.05 13.52 8.32
CA ASP A 161 20.26 14.26 7.92
C ASP A 161 20.28 14.62 6.42
N ALA A 162 19.36 14.08 5.62
CA ALA A 162 19.24 14.42 4.21
C ALA A 162 18.60 15.79 4.00
N ASP A 163 19.01 16.50 2.95
CA ASP A 163 18.40 17.79 2.54
C ASP A 163 17.02 17.62 1.88
N ARG A 164 16.31 16.52 2.15
CA ARG A 164 15.04 16.15 1.51
C ARG A 164 14.06 15.58 2.52
N GLN A 165 12.79 15.88 2.30
CA GLN A 165 11.72 15.48 3.20
C GLN A 165 11.36 14.01 3.09
N GLN A 166 11.54 13.40 1.91
CA GLN A 166 11.07 12.04 1.71
C GLN A 166 12.02 11.17 0.90
N LEU A 167 12.22 9.94 1.38
CA LEU A 167 12.79 8.84 0.62
C LEU A 167 11.65 7.91 0.18
N GLU A 168 11.48 7.74 -1.12
CA GLU A 168 10.51 6.83 -1.71
C GLU A 168 11.23 5.60 -2.26
N ILE A 169 10.94 4.44 -1.71
CA ILE A 169 11.54 3.16 -2.13
C ILE A 169 10.51 2.37 -2.95
N THR A 170 10.95 1.93 -4.13
CA THR A 170 10.21 1.03 -5.01
C THR A 170 11.06 -0.18 -5.39
N TYR A 171 10.44 -1.24 -5.86
CA TYR A 171 11.17 -2.37 -6.43
C TYR A 171 10.51 -2.91 -7.69
N SER A 172 11.26 -3.61 -8.54
CA SER A 172 10.69 -4.24 -9.74
C SER A 172 11.53 -5.40 -10.23
N PHE A 173 10.85 -6.34 -10.87
CA PHE A 173 11.43 -7.56 -11.40
C PHE A 173 11.28 -7.58 -12.93
N GLY A 174 12.39 -7.66 -13.66
CA GLY A 174 12.38 -7.61 -15.12
C GLY A 174 13.71 -8.05 -15.72
N ASP A 175 14.01 -7.60 -16.94
CA ASP A 175 15.26 -7.91 -17.63
C ASP A 175 16.26 -6.75 -17.62
N ALA A 176 15.96 -5.66 -16.92
CA ALA A 176 16.86 -4.51 -16.87
C ALA A 176 18.09 -4.80 -15.99
N PRO A 177 19.14 -3.96 -16.07
CA PRO A 177 20.34 -4.11 -15.27
C PRO A 177 20.05 -4.07 -13.76
N GLU A 178 20.79 -4.88 -13.00
CA GLU A 178 20.65 -5.04 -11.55
C GLU A 178 21.35 -3.94 -10.76
N VAL A 179 21.08 -2.70 -11.11
CA VAL A 179 21.69 -1.54 -10.46
C VAL A 179 20.59 -0.74 -9.78
N PRO A 180 20.73 -0.41 -8.48
CA PRO A 180 19.81 0.51 -7.83
C PRO A 180 19.75 1.84 -8.59
N VAL A 181 18.55 2.27 -8.94
CA VAL A 181 18.35 3.54 -9.65
C VAL A 181 17.86 4.59 -8.66
N THR A 182 18.49 5.76 -8.66
CA THR A 182 18.01 6.91 -7.89
C THR A 182 17.64 8.07 -8.79
N ARG A 183 16.57 8.77 -8.42
CA ARG A 183 16.11 10.00 -9.07
C ARG A 183 15.73 11.02 -8.01
N ARG A 184 16.33 12.21 -8.10
CA ARG A 184 15.96 13.34 -7.24
C ARG A 184 14.78 14.10 -7.84
N THR A 185 13.87 14.56 -6.99
CA THR A 185 12.89 15.60 -7.28
C THR A 185 13.15 16.80 -6.35
N LYS A 186 12.27 17.80 -6.40
CA LYS A 186 12.36 18.99 -5.55
C LYS A 186 12.32 18.64 -4.05
N ASP A 187 11.46 17.70 -3.69
CA ASP A 187 11.03 17.39 -2.32
C ASP A 187 11.49 16.01 -1.83
N LYS A 188 11.82 15.10 -2.74
CA LYS A 188 12.12 13.70 -2.39
C LYS A 188 13.22 13.07 -3.21
N LEU A 189 13.75 11.95 -2.71
CA LEU A 189 14.56 11.02 -3.46
C LEU A 189 13.72 9.77 -3.75
N ILE A 190 13.66 9.37 -5.01
CA ILE A 190 13.08 8.10 -5.42
C ILE A 190 14.24 7.11 -5.62
N ALA A 191 14.21 6.01 -4.90
CA ALA A 191 15.19 4.93 -4.98
C ALA A 191 14.47 3.64 -5.41
N ARG A 192 15.08 2.89 -6.31
CA ARG A 192 14.48 1.69 -6.89
C ARG A 192 15.43 0.51 -6.88
N ILE A 193 14.98 -0.60 -6.32
CA ILE A 193 15.61 -1.90 -6.50
C ILE A 193 15.14 -2.48 -7.83
N HIS A 194 16.07 -2.80 -8.72
CA HIS A 194 15.78 -3.57 -9.92
C HIS A 194 16.47 -4.91 -9.82
N ARG A 195 15.72 -6.01 -9.97
CA ARG A 195 16.24 -7.36 -9.88
C ARG A 195 15.92 -8.13 -11.14
N ASN A 196 16.94 -8.73 -11.75
CA ASN A 196 16.75 -9.51 -12.96
C ASN A 196 16.09 -10.86 -12.60
N ARG A 197 15.09 -11.30 -13.37
CA ARG A 197 14.38 -12.56 -13.05
C ARG A 197 15.23 -13.81 -13.24
N LYS A 198 16.22 -13.79 -14.13
CA LYS A 198 17.08 -14.94 -14.42
C LYS A 198 18.06 -15.19 -13.28
N THR A 199 18.73 -14.14 -12.83
CA THR A 199 19.66 -14.17 -11.69
C THR A 199 18.93 -14.49 -10.39
N LEU A 200 17.73 -13.92 -10.21
CA LEU A 200 16.88 -14.20 -9.05
C LEU A 200 16.53 -15.69 -8.96
N ARG A 201 16.13 -16.31 -10.08
CA ARG A 201 15.83 -17.75 -10.13
C ARG A 201 17.05 -18.64 -9.95
N ALA A 202 18.22 -18.18 -10.38
CA ALA A 202 19.47 -18.92 -10.24
C ALA A 202 20.08 -18.82 -8.84
N ALA A 203 19.56 -17.96 -7.97
CA ALA A 203 20.09 -17.77 -6.63
C ALA A 203 19.80 -18.98 -5.73
N SER A 204 20.83 -19.45 -5.02
CA SER A 204 20.70 -20.53 -4.04
C SER A 204 20.16 -20.05 -2.69
N ASP A 205 20.34 -18.76 -2.37
CA ASP A 205 19.90 -18.13 -1.12
C ASP A 205 19.19 -16.81 -1.40
N HIS A 206 17.87 -16.90 -1.47
CA HIS A 206 16.96 -15.79 -1.77
C HIS A 206 16.90 -14.75 -0.64
N VAL A 207 17.06 -15.17 0.61
CA VAL A 207 17.00 -14.28 1.78
C VAL A 207 18.24 -13.40 1.82
N ARG A 208 19.42 -14.01 1.66
CA ARG A 208 20.69 -13.27 1.59
C ARG A 208 20.71 -12.31 0.41
N LEU A 209 20.18 -12.73 -0.75
CA LEU A 209 20.08 -11.88 -1.93
C LEU A 209 19.21 -10.64 -1.66
N ALA A 210 18.00 -10.82 -1.12
CA ALA A 210 17.11 -9.71 -0.79
C ALA A 210 17.76 -8.70 0.18
N ARG A 211 18.48 -9.20 1.20
CA ARG A 211 19.19 -8.33 2.15
C ARG A 211 20.32 -7.56 1.46
N ALA A 212 21.10 -8.22 0.62
CA ALA A 212 22.19 -7.58 -0.14
C ALA A 212 21.66 -6.45 -1.03
N ASP A 213 20.50 -6.63 -1.65
CA ASP A 213 19.86 -5.65 -2.51
C ASP A 213 19.46 -4.38 -1.77
N VAL A 214 18.89 -4.57 -0.59
CA VAL A 214 18.49 -3.46 0.26
C VAL A 214 19.71 -2.71 0.79
N ILE A 215 20.78 -3.41 1.17
CA ILE A 215 22.06 -2.79 1.55
C ILE A 215 22.64 -2.00 0.36
N ALA A 216 22.65 -2.59 -0.83
CA ALA A 216 23.13 -1.91 -2.03
C ALA A 216 22.32 -0.65 -2.34
N LEU A 217 20.99 -0.70 -2.19
CA LEU A 217 20.12 0.47 -2.32
C LEU A 217 20.49 1.55 -1.31
N LEU A 218 20.61 1.21 -0.02
CA LEU A 218 20.92 2.16 1.04
C LEU A 218 22.29 2.82 0.86
N ASN A 219 23.29 2.06 0.42
CA ASN A 219 24.61 2.59 0.09
C ASN A 219 24.52 3.61 -1.05
N VAL A 220 23.81 3.27 -2.14
CA VAL A 220 23.61 4.21 -3.27
C VAL A 220 22.84 5.46 -2.81
N VAL A 221 21.87 5.32 -1.90
CA VAL A 221 21.16 6.47 -1.32
C VAL A 221 22.10 7.32 -0.47
N GLY A 222 22.90 6.69 0.39
CA GLY A 222 23.89 7.37 1.24
C GLY A 222 24.91 8.15 0.40
N ASP A 223 25.52 7.51 -0.60
CA ASP A 223 26.46 8.15 -1.53
C ASP A 223 25.79 9.30 -2.28
N LYS A 224 24.56 9.07 -2.77
CA LYS A 224 23.81 10.10 -3.50
C LYS A 224 23.53 11.28 -2.60
N MET A 225 23.14 11.08 -1.35
CA MET A 225 22.73 12.16 -0.44
C MET A 225 23.88 12.67 0.45
N ARG A 226 25.08 12.09 0.30
CA ARG A 226 26.26 12.37 1.13
C ARG A 226 25.99 12.15 2.62
N LEU A 227 25.24 11.10 2.92
CA LEU A 227 24.97 10.67 4.30
C LEU A 227 26.11 9.80 4.81
N GLY A 228 26.20 9.64 6.13
CA GLY A 228 27.03 8.60 6.73
C GLY A 228 26.56 7.18 6.35
N PRO A 229 27.28 6.14 6.81
CA PRO A 229 26.86 4.76 6.58
C PRO A 229 25.46 4.52 7.15
N PRO A 230 24.57 3.80 6.43
CA PRO A 230 23.24 3.48 6.94
C PRO A 230 23.34 2.56 8.17
N PRO A 231 22.38 2.64 9.12
CA PRO A 231 22.26 1.66 10.19
C PRO A 231 22.21 0.22 9.66
N ASP A 232 22.70 -0.75 10.45
CA ASP A 232 22.62 -2.15 10.06
C ASP A 232 21.16 -2.63 9.98
N LEU A 233 20.84 -3.45 8.98
CA LEU A 233 19.56 -4.16 8.86
C LEU A 233 19.45 -5.35 9.83
N ARG A 234 19.90 -5.24 11.08
CA ARG A 234 19.81 -6.37 12.03
C ARG A 234 18.35 -6.62 12.39
N SER A 235 17.84 -7.77 11.96
CA SER A 235 16.73 -8.50 12.57
C SER A 235 17.28 -9.42 13.65
#